data_AF-A0A397H516-F1
#
_entry.id   AF-A0A397H516-F1
#
_cell.length_a   1.000
_cell.length_b   1.000
_cell.length_c   1.000
_cell.angle_alpha   90.00
_cell.angle_beta   90.00
_cell.angle_gamma   90.00
#
_symmetry.space_group_name_H-M   'P 1'
#
loop_
_entity.id
_entity.type
_entity.pdbx_description
1 polymer ?
#
loop_
_entity_poly.entity_id
_entity_poly.type
_entity_poly.pdbx_seq_one_letter_code
_entity_poly.pdbx_strand_id
1 'polypeptide(L)'
;MSSTIKLLPLSKIAKLLLDLRTGLGAVKLSPEVKKVSLTFTRKQDNAGARYFLRENLPRIAYHNPDVPIEVNISKEYGVKPILKIEFENQEENKEMVLSQRYSDEICHEFIKITKAEPSILIKKSSPKSPSQLPSPSSSSSFPQLPSPSPSPSPSSYSRSSSSSYNDYPLLDPIPYYSPSQSSSPSSSYRNRLIPSEPEPTHYNERRMNFRYKKYEIK
;
A
#
# COMPACT_ATOMS: atom_id res chain seq x y z
N MET A 1 -18.20 -20.34 32.21
CA MET A 1 -17.06 -19.42 32.45
C MET A 1 -16.72 -18.75 31.13
N SER A 2 -16.85 -17.42 31.03
CA SER A 2 -16.63 -16.67 29.78
C SER A 2 -15.14 -16.38 29.64
N SER A 3 -14.45 -17.02 28.68
CA SER A 3 -13.05 -16.76 28.39
C SER A 3 -12.94 -15.52 27.49
N THR A 4 -12.48 -14.39 28.05
CA THR A 4 -12.20 -13.20 27.25
C THR A 4 -10.84 -13.34 26.57
N ILE A 5 -10.84 -13.66 25.27
CA ILE A 5 -9.61 -13.65 24.46
C ILE A 5 -9.26 -12.18 24.21
N LYS A 6 -8.17 -11.68 24.81
CA LYS A 6 -7.63 -10.35 24.53
C LYS A 6 -6.78 -10.41 23.26
N LEU A 7 -7.23 -9.78 22.18
CA LEU A 7 -6.47 -9.68 20.94
C LEU A 7 -5.26 -8.75 21.15
N LEU A 8 -4.06 -9.24 20.82
CA LEU A 8 -2.85 -8.42 20.92
C LEU A 8 -2.89 -7.30 19.87
N PRO A 9 -2.58 -6.04 20.25
CA PRO A 9 -2.58 -4.93 19.30
C PRO A 9 -1.40 -5.08 18.32
N LEU A 10 -1.71 -5.05 17.01
CA LEU A 10 -0.71 -5.06 15.96
C LEU A 10 0.13 -3.77 15.98
N SER A 11 1.45 -3.93 15.77
CA SER A 11 2.37 -2.81 15.58
C SER A 11 2.03 -2.02 14.29
N LYS A 12 2.51 -0.77 14.18
CA LYS A 12 2.28 0.07 12.99
C LYS A 12 2.83 -0.59 11.71
N ILE A 13 4.02 -1.21 11.81
CA ILE A 13 4.67 -1.90 10.69
C ILE A 13 3.86 -3.13 10.29
N ALA A 14 3.38 -3.92 11.26
CA ALA A 14 2.55 -5.10 10.97
C ALA A 14 1.24 -4.72 10.27
N LYS A 15 0.63 -3.59 10.65
CA LYS A 15 -0.55 -3.05 9.96
C LYS A 15 -0.23 -2.64 8.52
N LEU A 16 0.87 -1.93 8.29
CA LEU A 16 1.28 -1.51 6.96
C LEU A 16 1.56 -2.71 6.04
N LEU A 17 2.26 -3.74 6.55
CA LEU A 17 2.49 -4.98 5.79
C LEU A 17 1.18 -5.71 5.48
N LEU A 18 0.24 -5.73 6.42
CA LEU A 18 -1.09 -6.31 6.17
C LEU A 18 -1.84 -5.51 5.09
N ASP A 19 -1.79 -4.19 5.14
CA ASP A 19 -2.43 -3.30 4.17
C ASP A 19 -1.81 -3.42 2.77
N LEU A 20 -0.51 -3.74 2.65
CA LEU A 20 0.15 -4.03 1.38
C LEU A 20 -0.23 -5.41 0.84
N ARG A 21 -0.35 -6.40 1.72
CA ARG A 21 -0.67 -7.78 1.35
C ARG A 21 -2.14 -7.96 0.96
N THR A 22 -3.04 -7.13 1.48
CA THR A 22 -4.50 -7.25 1.32
C THR A 22 -5.09 -6.07 0.54
N GLY A 23 -6.35 -6.20 0.11
CA GLY A 23 -7.10 -5.12 -0.55
C GLY A 23 -7.19 -5.24 -2.07
N LEU A 24 -7.84 -4.26 -2.70
CA LEU A 24 -8.19 -4.32 -4.12
C LEU A 24 -6.96 -4.35 -5.05
N GLY A 25 -5.92 -3.57 -4.73
CA GLY A 25 -4.67 -3.54 -5.49
C GLY A 25 -3.71 -4.69 -5.18
N ALA A 26 -4.04 -5.61 -4.27
CA ALA A 26 -3.17 -6.74 -3.93
C ALA A 26 -3.32 -7.87 -4.96
N VAL A 27 -2.81 -7.63 -6.18
CA VAL A 27 -2.95 -8.51 -7.34
C VAL A 27 -1.60 -8.90 -7.94
N LYS A 28 -1.53 -10.07 -8.56
CA LYS A 28 -0.40 -10.53 -9.37
C LYS A 28 -0.71 -10.27 -10.84
N LEU A 29 0.18 -9.54 -11.50
CA LEU A 29 0.07 -9.20 -12.92
C LEU A 29 0.38 -10.41 -13.80
N SER A 30 -0.22 -10.43 -14.99
CA SER A 30 0.18 -11.36 -16.05
C SER A 30 1.65 -11.10 -16.43
N PRO A 31 2.45 -12.14 -16.74
CA PRO A 31 3.82 -11.98 -17.21
C PRO A 31 3.93 -11.16 -18.50
N GLU A 32 2.81 -10.98 -19.21
CA GLU A 32 2.72 -10.13 -20.39
C GLU A 32 2.92 -8.64 -20.07
N VAL A 33 2.74 -8.20 -18.82
CA VAL A 33 2.88 -6.79 -18.44
C VAL A 33 4.34 -6.46 -18.17
N LYS A 34 4.93 -5.57 -18.98
CA LYS A 34 6.33 -5.15 -18.84
C LYS A 34 6.51 -3.89 -18.01
N LYS A 35 5.60 -2.92 -18.12
CA LYS A 35 5.78 -1.63 -17.46
C LYS A 35 4.45 -0.95 -17.20
N VAL A 36 4.35 -0.26 -16.08
CA VAL A 36 3.17 0.56 -15.73
C VAL A 36 3.62 2.00 -15.49
N SER A 37 3.02 2.95 -16.18
CA SER A 37 3.37 4.37 -16.07
C SER A 37 2.15 5.21 -15.70
N LEU A 38 2.22 5.93 -14.58
CA LEU A 38 1.16 6.84 -14.12
C LEU A 38 1.62 8.29 -14.27
N THR A 39 0.92 9.08 -15.08
CA THR A 39 1.20 10.51 -15.26
C THR A 39 0.01 11.33 -14.77
N PHE A 40 0.23 12.30 -13.88
CA PHE A 40 -0.84 13.21 -13.43
C PHE A 40 -0.28 14.51 -12.84
N THR A 41 -1.15 15.50 -12.59
CA THR A 41 -0.78 16.78 -11.95
C THR A 41 -1.19 16.83 -10.50
N ARG A 42 -0.41 17.53 -9.66
CA ARG A 42 -0.66 17.61 -8.21
C ARG A 42 -1.90 18.43 -7.84
N LYS A 43 -2.20 19.48 -8.61
CA LYS A 43 -3.16 20.54 -8.26
C LYS A 43 -4.55 20.38 -8.87
N GLN A 44 -4.71 19.70 -9.99
CA GLN A 44 -6.03 19.55 -10.62
C GLN A 44 -6.91 18.52 -9.90
N ASP A 45 -8.16 18.43 -10.35
CA ASP A 45 -9.19 17.48 -9.88
C ASP A 45 -8.89 16.03 -10.31
N ASN A 46 -7.70 15.57 -9.94
CA ASN A 46 -7.14 14.25 -10.18
C ASN A 46 -7.16 13.45 -8.87
N ALA A 47 -8.23 13.59 -8.08
CA ALA A 47 -8.37 12.92 -6.79
C ALA A 47 -8.22 11.40 -6.94
N GLY A 48 -8.90 10.80 -7.93
CA GLY A 48 -8.82 9.37 -8.23
C GLY A 48 -7.40 8.87 -8.44
N ALA A 49 -6.63 9.52 -9.32
CA ALA A 49 -5.24 9.17 -9.58
C ALA A 49 -4.34 9.27 -8.33
N ARG A 50 -4.55 10.30 -7.50
CA ARG A 50 -3.81 10.46 -6.23
C ARG A 50 -4.12 9.37 -5.22
N TYR A 51 -5.39 8.97 -5.12
CA TYR A 51 -5.78 7.86 -4.25
C TYR A 51 -5.26 6.53 -4.79
N PHE A 52 -5.33 6.32 -6.11
CA PHE A 52 -4.78 5.14 -6.76
C PHE A 52 -3.28 4.99 -6.47
N LEU A 53 -2.51 6.08 -6.62
CA LEU A 53 -1.08 6.12 -6.28
C LEU A 53 -0.80 5.79 -4.81
N ARG A 54 -1.66 6.22 -3.88
CA ARG A 54 -1.42 6.06 -2.43
C ARG A 54 -1.87 4.72 -1.87
N GLU A 55 -2.96 4.17 -2.40
CA GLU A 55 -3.65 3.02 -1.82
C GLU A 55 -3.43 1.74 -2.65
N ASN A 56 -3.58 1.83 -3.97
CA ASN A 56 -3.62 0.65 -4.84
C ASN A 56 -2.26 0.36 -5.49
N LEU A 57 -1.57 1.38 -5.99
CA LEU A 57 -0.28 1.22 -6.67
C LEU A 57 0.81 0.60 -5.77
N PRO A 58 0.94 0.95 -4.47
CA PRO A 58 1.93 0.32 -3.60
C PRO A 58 1.63 -1.16 -3.34
N ARG A 59 0.34 -1.55 -3.30
CA ARG A 59 -0.07 -2.95 -3.20
C ARG A 59 0.32 -3.72 -4.47
N ILE A 60 0.08 -3.14 -5.64
CA ILE A 60 0.47 -3.72 -6.93
C ILE A 60 2.00 -3.90 -6.96
N ALA A 61 2.77 -2.86 -6.63
CA ALA A 61 4.22 -2.91 -6.59
C ALA A 61 4.76 -4.00 -5.65
N TYR A 62 4.13 -4.13 -4.47
CA TYR A 62 4.53 -5.11 -3.46
C TYR A 62 4.42 -6.57 -3.95
N HIS A 63 3.40 -6.88 -4.76
CA HIS A 63 3.20 -8.24 -5.29
C HIS A 63 3.90 -8.50 -6.63
N ASN A 64 4.41 -7.44 -7.28
CA ASN A 64 5.01 -7.52 -8.62
C ASN A 64 6.35 -6.76 -8.64
N PRO A 65 7.38 -7.24 -7.92
CA PRO A 65 8.67 -6.55 -7.84
C PRO A 65 9.42 -6.50 -9.17
N ASP A 66 9.11 -7.43 -10.09
CA ASP A 66 9.76 -7.54 -11.39
C ASP A 66 9.22 -6.52 -12.41
N VAL A 67 8.05 -5.93 -12.15
CA VAL A 67 7.42 -4.96 -13.05
C VAL A 67 7.81 -3.54 -12.66
N PRO A 68 8.59 -2.80 -13.47
CA PRO A 68 8.87 -1.40 -13.22
C PRO A 68 7.60 -0.55 -13.26
N ILE A 69 7.41 0.25 -12.21
CA ILE A 69 6.31 1.20 -12.07
C ILE A 69 6.88 2.61 -12.05
N GLU A 70 6.52 3.42 -13.04
CA GLU A 70 6.94 4.82 -13.15
C GLU A 70 5.80 5.77 -12.80
N VAL A 71 6.11 6.81 -12.04
CA VAL A 71 5.13 7.83 -11.64
C VAL A 71 5.68 9.20 -12.02
N ASN A 72 5.03 9.85 -12.99
CA ASN A 72 5.37 11.20 -13.43
C ASN A 72 4.35 12.21 -12.88
N ILE A 73 4.82 13.09 -12.01
CA ILE A 73 3.99 14.15 -11.41
C ILE A 73 4.32 15.48 -12.09
N SER A 74 3.51 15.84 -13.08
CA SER A 74 3.68 17.09 -13.83
C SER A 74 3.33 18.31 -12.96
N LYS A 75 4.16 19.35 -13.06
CA LYS A 75 3.93 20.66 -12.45
C LYS A 75 3.01 21.56 -13.30
N GLU A 76 2.91 21.26 -14.59
CA GLU A 76 2.09 21.97 -15.55
C GLU A 76 0.60 21.78 -15.25
N TYR A 77 -0.18 22.81 -15.55
CA TYR A 77 -1.64 22.78 -15.41
C TYR A 77 -2.28 22.22 -16.67
N GLY A 78 -3.44 21.57 -16.55
CA GLY A 78 -4.20 21.06 -17.69
C GLY A 78 -3.76 19.70 -18.22
N VAL A 79 -2.68 19.09 -17.69
CA VAL A 79 -2.30 17.73 -18.07
C VAL A 79 -3.33 16.74 -17.51
N LYS A 80 -3.94 15.98 -18.41
CA LYS A 80 -4.91 14.94 -18.07
C LYS A 80 -4.19 13.77 -17.37
N PRO A 81 -4.75 13.22 -16.28
CA PRO A 81 -4.18 12.07 -15.63
C PRO A 81 -4.34 10.83 -16.52
N ILE A 82 -3.24 10.12 -16.75
CA ILE A 82 -3.15 9.00 -17.68
C ILE A 82 -2.43 7.84 -16.98
N LEU A 83 -2.97 6.63 -17.12
CA LEU A 83 -2.31 5.37 -16.77
C LEU A 83 -1.97 4.62 -18.06
N LYS A 84 -0.70 4.32 -18.28
CA LYS A 84 -0.20 3.53 -19.41
C LYS A 84 0.26 2.18 -18.92
N ILE A 85 -0.12 1.14 -19.64
CA ILE A 85 0.26 -0.24 -19.38
C ILE A 85 0.93 -0.73 -20.65
N GLU A 86 2.22 -1.04 -20.53
CA GLU A 86 3.01 -1.58 -21.62
C GLU A 86 3.09 -3.09 -21.48
N PHE A 87 2.74 -3.78 -22.56
CA PHE A 87 2.79 -5.23 -22.63
C PHE A 87 4.02 -5.68 -23.42
N GLU A 88 4.37 -6.96 -23.30
CA GLU A 88 5.41 -7.59 -24.07
C GLU A 88 5.19 -7.42 -25.58
N ASN A 89 3.94 -7.59 -26.00
CA ASN A 89 3.48 -7.26 -27.33
C ASN A 89 3.10 -5.77 -27.37
N GLN A 90 3.94 -4.93 -27.98
CA GLN A 90 3.74 -3.48 -28.05
C GLN A 90 2.37 -3.08 -28.64
N GLU A 91 1.77 -3.94 -29.45
CA GLU A 91 0.44 -3.74 -30.04
C GLU A 91 -0.70 -3.76 -29.00
N GLU A 92 -0.47 -4.33 -27.81
CA GLU A 92 -1.47 -4.40 -26.74
C GLU A 92 -1.33 -3.26 -25.72
N ASN A 93 -0.42 -2.31 -25.94
CA ASN A 93 -0.23 -1.16 -25.04
C ASN A 93 -1.55 -0.43 -24.83
N LYS A 94 -1.98 -0.33 -23.57
CA LYS A 94 -3.25 0.34 -23.22
C LYS A 94 -2.99 1.63 -22.46
N GLU A 95 -3.76 2.63 -22.84
CA GLU A 95 -3.77 3.94 -22.21
C GLU A 95 -5.15 4.21 -21.62
N MET A 96 -5.19 4.62 -20.35
CA MET A 96 -6.41 4.85 -19.58
C MET A 96 -6.42 6.31 -19.12
N VAL A 97 -7.44 7.05 -19.53
CA VAL A 97 -7.65 8.42 -19.03
C VAL A 97 -8.36 8.33 -17.68
N LEU A 98 -7.74 8.88 -16.63
CA LEU A 98 -8.21 8.78 -15.24
C LEU A 98 -9.03 10.00 -14.79
N SER A 99 -9.37 10.90 -15.72
CA SER A 99 -10.09 12.14 -15.40
C SER A 99 -11.47 11.79 -14.84
N GLN A 100 -11.84 12.38 -13.70
CA GLN A 100 -13.15 12.18 -13.05
C GLN A 100 -13.48 10.73 -12.66
N ARG A 101 -12.49 9.84 -12.57
CA ARG A 101 -12.70 8.45 -12.13
C ARG A 101 -12.33 8.25 -10.67
N TYR A 102 -12.98 7.30 -10.02
CA TYR A 102 -12.62 6.91 -8.66
C TYR A 102 -11.45 5.91 -8.65
N SER A 103 -10.67 5.91 -7.56
CA SER A 103 -9.53 5.00 -7.38
C SER A 103 -9.91 3.52 -7.53
N ASP A 104 -11.10 3.15 -7.07
CA ASP A 104 -11.58 1.75 -7.11
C ASP A 104 -11.93 1.35 -8.54
N GLU A 105 -12.59 2.23 -9.30
CA GLU A 105 -12.91 2.03 -10.71
C GLU A 105 -11.65 1.88 -11.55
N ILE A 106 -10.66 2.75 -11.33
CA ILE A 106 -9.34 2.70 -11.97
C ILE A 106 -8.70 1.34 -11.70
N CYS A 107 -8.74 0.87 -10.45
CA CYS A 107 -8.14 -0.40 -10.07
C CYS A 107 -8.87 -1.60 -10.70
N HIS A 108 -10.20 -1.60 -10.73
CA HIS A 108 -10.98 -2.66 -11.36
C HIS A 108 -10.71 -2.75 -12.87
N GLU A 109 -10.67 -1.61 -13.55
CA GLU A 109 -10.37 -1.55 -14.97
C GLU A 109 -8.93 -1.99 -15.26
N PHE A 110 -7.98 -1.58 -14.42
CA PHE A 110 -6.60 -2.01 -14.48
C PHE A 110 -6.49 -3.54 -14.35
N ILE A 111 -7.15 -4.14 -13.36
CA ILE A 111 -7.17 -5.60 -13.15
C ILE A 111 -7.80 -6.30 -14.36
N LYS A 112 -8.92 -5.78 -14.89
CA LYS A 112 -9.60 -6.32 -16.06
C LYS A 112 -8.72 -6.29 -17.31
N ILE A 113 -7.97 -5.20 -17.51
CA ILE A 113 -7.06 -5.03 -18.66
C ILE A 113 -5.86 -5.96 -18.56
N THR A 114 -5.24 -6.03 -17.38
CA THR A 114 -4.02 -6.81 -17.13
C THR A 114 -4.29 -8.29 -16.89
N LYS A 115 -5.57 -8.70 -16.84
CA LYS A 115 -6.01 -10.05 -16.46
C LYS A 115 -5.34 -10.51 -15.15
N ALA A 116 -5.15 -9.57 -14.22
CA ALA A 116 -4.42 -9.82 -12.99
C ALA A 116 -5.24 -10.67 -12.02
N GLU A 117 -4.56 -11.57 -11.32
CA GLU A 117 -5.18 -12.48 -10.35
C GLU A 117 -5.03 -11.93 -8.93
N PRO A 118 -6.05 -12.01 -8.06
CA PRO A 118 -5.91 -11.59 -6.66
C PRO A 118 -4.86 -12.44 -5.94
N SER A 119 -3.91 -11.78 -5.26
CA SER A 119 -2.76 -12.43 -4.62
C SER A 119 -3.15 -13.35 -3.46
N ILE A 120 -4.22 -13.00 -2.73
CA ILE A 120 -4.79 -13.83 -1.66
C ILE A 120 -5.98 -14.58 -2.25
N LEU A 121 -5.69 -15.64 -2.98
CA LEU A 121 -6.62 -16.76 -3.01
C LEU A 121 -6.62 -17.33 -1.59
N ILE A 122 -7.53 -16.85 -0.75
CA ILE A 122 -8.12 -17.75 0.24
C ILE A 122 -8.74 -18.82 -0.64
N LYS A 123 -8.01 -19.92 -0.88
CA LYS A 123 -8.65 -21.17 -1.23
C LYS A 123 -9.64 -21.35 -0.09
N LYS A 124 -10.90 -20.98 -0.31
CA LYS A 124 -12.00 -21.66 0.34
C LYS A 124 -11.77 -23.09 -0.11
N SER A 125 -11.00 -23.84 0.68
CA SER A 125 -11.18 -25.27 0.74
C SER A 125 -12.68 -25.39 0.96
N SER A 126 -13.40 -25.71 -0.10
CA SER A 126 -14.76 -26.16 -0.02
C SER A 126 -14.79 -27.13 1.15
N PRO A 127 -15.72 -26.97 2.11
CA PRO A 127 -15.85 -27.94 3.19
C PRO A 127 -16.03 -29.29 2.50
N LYS A 128 -14.98 -30.12 2.59
CA LYS A 128 -15.00 -31.49 2.11
C LYS A 128 -16.15 -32.12 2.90
N SER A 129 -17.23 -32.47 2.20
CA SER A 129 -18.39 -33.12 2.79
C SER A 129 -17.93 -34.27 3.69
N PRO A 130 -18.42 -34.36 4.94
CA PRO A 130 -18.04 -35.42 5.87
C PRO A 130 -18.76 -36.70 5.47
N SER A 131 -18.29 -37.35 4.42
CA SER A 131 -18.82 -38.64 3.98
C SER A 131 -17.73 -39.45 3.32
N GLN A 132 -16.82 -39.96 4.15
CA GLN A 132 -16.41 -41.37 4.16
C GLN A 132 -15.34 -41.56 5.25
N LEU A 133 -15.72 -42.25 6.32
CA LEU A 133 -14.77 -42.86 7.25
C LEU A 133 -13.93 -43.88 6.47
N PRO A 134 -12.59 -43.79 6.45
CA PRO A 134 -11.76 -44.94 6.18
C PRO A 134 -11.69 -45.80 7.44
N SER A 135 -12.07 -47.07 7.30
CA SER A 135 -11.92 -48.13 8.29
C SER A 135 -10.44 -48.32 8.67
N PRO A 136 -10.13 -48.68 9.93
CA PRO A 136 -8.77 -48.95 10.37
C PRO A 136 -8.35 -50.36 9.93
N SER A 137 -7.60 -50.48 8.84
CA SER A 137 -6.77 -51.67 8.58
C SER A 137 -5.34 -51.39 9.00
N SER A 138 -4.94 -52.17 10.00
CA SER A 138 -3.60 -52.42 10.50
C SER A 138 -2.55 -52.60 9.40
N SER A 139 -1.46 -51.84 9.47
CA SER A 139 -0.10 -52.41 9.48
C SER A 139 0.93 -51.32 9.73
N SER A 140 1.73 -51.61 10.75
CA SER A 140 2.93 -50.94 11.20
C SER A 140 4.00 -50.85 10.11
N SER A 141 4.60 -49.67 9.93
CA SER A 141 6.02 -49.50 9.59
C SER A 141 6.39 -48.03 9.79
N PHE A 142 6.92 -47.71 10.98
CA PHE A 142 7.59 -46.44 11.25
C PHE A 142 8.91 -46.40 10.46
N PRO A 143 9.15 -45.41 9.58
CA PRO A 143 10.48 -45.13 9.10
C PRO A 143 11.28 -44.45 10.21
N GLN A 144 12.42 -45.03 10.58
CA GLN A 144 13.37 -44.46 11.53
C GLN A 144 13.86 -43.08 11.07
N LEU A 145 13.86 -42.12 11.99
CA LEU A 145 14.53 -40.83 11.82
C LEU A 145 16.04 -41.04 11.65
N PRO A 146 16.70 -40.36 10.69
CA PRO A 146 18.14 -40.23 10.70
C PRO A 146 18.61 -39.38 11.89
N SER A 147 19.59 -39.92 12.60
CA SER A 147 20.28 -39.34 13.75
C SER A 147 20.85 -37.94 13.46
N PRO A 148 20.82 -37.00 14.42
CA PRO A 148 21.42 -35.68 14.27
C PRO A 148 22.96 -35.78 14.24
N SER A 149 23.54 -35.14 13.24
CA SER A 149 24.98 -34.92 13.09
C SER A 149 25.54 -33.99 14.18
N PRO A 150 26.79 -34.19 14.61
CA PRO A 150 27.41 -33.38 15.67
C PRO A 150 27.65 -31.94 15.22
N SER A 151 27.18 -31.01 16.06
CA SER A 151 27.35 -29.57 15.97
C SER A 151 28.82 -29.14 15.98
N PRO A 152 29.26 -28.22 15.09
CA PRO A 152 30.57 -27.60 15.17
C PRO A 152 30.65 -26.63 16.36
N SER A 153 31.77 -26.71 17.07
CA SER A 153 32.15 -25.88 18.21
C SER A 153 32.26 -24.38 17.84
N PRO A 154 31.88 -23.46 18.75
CA PRO A 154 32.02 -22.03 18.51
C PRO A 154 33.50 -21.61 18.63
N SER A 155 34.08 -21.21 17.50
CA SER A 155 35.35 -20.47 17.51
C SER A 155 35.12 -19.06 18.06
N SER A 156 35.99 -18.70 18.99
CA SER A 156 36.07 -17.40 19.64
C SER A 156 36.32 -16.28 18.64
N TYR A 157 35.30 -15.46 18.37
CA TYR A 157 35.49 -14.17 17.71
C TYR A 157 36.05 -13.15 18.70
N SER A 158 37.33 -12.82 18.53
CA SER A 158 37.99 -11.68 19.14
C SER A 158 37.38 -10.37 18.60
N ARG A 159 36.74 -9.63 19.50
CA ARG A 159 36.12 -8.33 19.25
C ARG A 159 37.20 -7.25 19.36
N SER A 160 37.78 -6.85 18.23
CA SER A 160 38.64 -5.66 18.17
C SER A 160 37.77 -4.41 18.05
N SER A 161 37.55 -3.78 19.20
CA SER A 161 37.02 -2.44 19.35
C SER A 161 38.04 -1.43 18.79
N SER A 162 37.75 -0.79 17.65
CA SER A 162 38.40 0.47 17.29
C SER A 162 37.33 1.55 17.24
N SER A 163 37.25 2.25 18.37
CA SER A 163 36.62 3.56 18.52
C SER A 163 37.44 4.57 17.72
N SER A 164 36.87 5.11 16.67
CA SER A 164 37.32 6.38 16.10
C SER A 164 36.13 7.29 15.86
N TYR A 165 35.51 7.71 16.97
CA TYR A 165 34.85 9.01 17.01
C TYR A 165 35.96 10.05 17.10
N ASN A 166 36.06 10.92 16.09
CA ASN A 166 36.49 12.32 16.15
C ASN A 166 36.85 12.73 14.72
N ASP A 167 35.92 13.39 14.03
CA ASP A 167 36.19 14.46 13.06
C ASP A 167 34.86 14.90 12.44
N TYR A 168 34.04 15.57 13.25
CA TYR A 168 33.05 16.48 12.70
C TYR A 168 33.62 17.89 12.79
N PRO A 169 33.87 18.56 11.66
CA PRO A 169 34.32 19.94 11.67
C PRO A 169 33.28 20.83 12.33
N LEU A 170 33.77 21.68 13.23
CA LEU A 170 33.07 22.74 13.92
C LEU A 170 32.31 23.60 12.90
N LEU A 171 30.99 23.42 12.82
CA LEU A 171 30.13 24.29 12.03
C LEU A 171 30.11 25.67 12.69
N ASP A 172 30.42 26.69 11.89
CA ASP A 172 30.35 28.09 12.29
C ASP A 172 28.98 28.42 12.92
N PRO A 173 28.95 29.27 13.96
CA PRO A 173 27.71 29.67 14.61
C PRO A 173 26.78 30.37 13.60
N ILE A 174 25.62 29.77 13.38
CA ILE A 174 24.53 30.32 12.57
C ILE A 174 24.11 31.66 13.20
N PRO A 175 24.05 32.76 12.43
CA PRO A 175 23.58 34.04 12.95
C PRO A 175 22.13 33.90 13.42
N TYR A 176 21.89 34.20 14.69
CA TYR A 176 20.57 34.31 15.27
C TYR A 176 19.80 35.43 14.57
N TYR A 177 18.82 35.05 13.74
CA TYR A 177 17.84 35.99 13.21
C TYR A 177 16.91 36.43 14.36
N SER A 178 17.07 37.66 14.83
CA SER A 178 16.11 38.32 15.71
C SER A 178 14.80 38.58 14.94
N PRO A 179 13.64 38.11 15.43
CA PRO A 179 12.36 38.50 14.85
C PRO A 179 12.08 39.96 15.26
N SER A 180 12.16 40.88 14.30
CA SER A 180 11.64 42.23 14.44
C SER A 180 10.12 42.15 14.67
N GLN A 181 9.70 42.64 15.82
CA GLN A 181 8.31 42.83 16.17
C GLN A 181 7.66 43.96 15.35
N SER A 182 6.35 43.87 15.24
CA SER A 182 5.39 44.95 15.00
C SER A 182 5.19 45.43 13.56
N SER A 183 4.05 45.04 12.99
CA SER A 183 3.01 45.99 12.63
C SER A 183 1.74 45.23 12.26
N SER A 184 0.76 45.24 13.17
CA SER A 184 -0.60 44.76 12.95
C SER A 184 -1.30 45.61 11.89
N PRO A 185 -1.85 45.05 10.81
CA PRO A 185 -2.83 45.75 10.01
C PRO A 185 -4.23 45.56 10.63
N SER A 186 -4.79 46.72 11.00
CA SER A 186 -6.19 46.99 11.30
C SER A 186 -7.19 46.03 10.66
N SER A 187 -8.02 45.43 11.52
CA SER A 187 -9.26 44.75 11.19
C SER A 187 -10.25 45.75 10.58
N SER A 188 -10.40 45.71 9.26
CA SER A 188 -11.58 46.26 8.58
C SER A 188 -12.32 45.11 7.93
N TYR A 189 -13.35 44.63 8.63
CA TYR A 189 -14.40 43.76 8.09
C TYR A 189 -14.97 44.40 6.83
N ARG A 190 -14.59 43.89 5.66
CA ARG A 190 -15.28 44.16 4.41
C ARG A 190 -16.07 42.90 4.05
N ASN A 191 -17.38 43.01 4.23
CA ASN A 191 -18.41 42.10 3.73
C ASN A 191 -18.05 41.63 2.32
N ARG A 192 -17.49 40.42 2.22
CA ARG A 192 -17.53 39.64 0.99
C ARG A 192 -18.63 38.62 1.19
N LEU A 193 -19.63 38.72 0.31
CA LEU A 193 -20.60 37.69 0.02
C LEU A 193 -19.94 36.32 0.15
N ILE A 194 -20.40 35.55 1.14
CA ILE A 194 -20.11 34.12 1.26
C ILE A 194 -20.66 33.50 -0.02
N PRO A 195 -19.83 32.92 -0.92
CA PRO A 195 -20.33 32.03 -1.93
C PRO A 195 -21.00 30.88 -1.17
N SER A 196 -22.28 30.63 -1.45
CA SER A 196 -23.02 29.47 -0.96
C SER A 196 -22.11 28.26 -0.90
N GLU A 197 -21.97 27.72 0.31
CA GLU A 197 -21.26 26.49 0.59
C GLU A 197 -21.70 25.44 -0.45
N PRO A 198 -20.77 24.81 -1.20
CA PRO A 198 -21.17 23.78 -2.14
C PRO A 198 -21.83 22.67 -1.34
N GLU A 199 -23.08 22.35 -1.71
CA GLU A 199 -23.85 21.20 -1.23
C GLU A 199 -22.89 20.02 -0.97
N PRO A 200 -22.96 19.38 0.21
CA PRO A 200 -22.10 18.27 0.54
C PRO A 200 -22.27 17.20 -0.55
N THR A 201 -21.31 17.15 -1.46
CA THR A 201 -21.29 16.11 -2.47
C THR A 201 -21.32 14.77 -1.74
N HIS A 202 -22.09 13.83 -2.28
CA HIS A 202 -22.26 12.46 -1.78
C HIS A 202 -20.92 11.74 -1.47
N TYR A 203 -19.80 12.30 -1.94
CA TYR A 203 -18.40 11.97 -1.67
C TYR A 203 -17.99 12.04 -0.18
N ASN A 204 -18.50 12.98 0.61
CA ASN A 204 -18.06 13.14 2.01
C ASN A 204 -18.67 12.09 2.97
N GLU A 205 -19.89 11.62 2.71
CA GLU A 205 -20.56 10.64 3.57
C GLU A 205 -19.92 9.25 3.50
N ARG A 206 -19.44 8.83 2.32
CA ARG A 206 -18.89 7.48 2.14
C ARG A 206 -17.51 7.33 2.82
N ARG A 207 -16.77 8.42 2.99
CA ARG A 207 -15.49 8.45 3.72
C ARG A 207 -15.66 8.26 5.23
N MET A 208 -16.79 8.67 5.80
CA MET A 208 -17.10 8.43 7.21
C MET A 208 -17.58 6.99 7.47
N ASN A 209 -18.30 6.39 6.52
CA ASN A 209 -18.86 5.04 6.73
C ASN A 209 -17.81 3.90 6.72
N PHE A 210 -16.68 4.04 6.02
CA PHE A 210 -15.62 3.01 6.06
C PHE A 210 -14.77 3.03 7.33
N ARG A 211 -14.68 4.16 8.04
CA ARG A 211 -13.96 4.22 9.32
C ARG A 211 -14.77 3.63 10.47
N TYR A 212 -16.10 3.66 10.40
CA TYR A 212 -16.99 3.17 11.46
C TYR A 212 -17.50 1.74 11.29
N LYS A 213 -17.59 1.19 10.07
CA LYS A 213 -18.02 -0.21 9.88
C LYS A 213 -16.98 -1.28 10.28
N LYS A 214 -15.79 -0.90 10.72
CA LYS A 214 -14.75 -1.84 11.20
C LYS A 214 -14.98 -2.32 12.65
N TYR A 215 -16.04 -1.88 13.34
CA TYR A 215 -16.31 -2.25 14.73
C TYR A 215 -17.67 -2.92 15.01
N GLU A 216 -18.45 -3.27 13.99
CA GLU A 216 -19.62 -4.14 14.19
C GLU A 216 -19.30 -5.57 13.75
N ILE A 217 -18.75 -6.34 14.68
CA ILE A 217 -18.81 -7.80 14.66
C ILE A 217 -19.82 -8.19 15.73
N LYS A 218 -20.98 -8.70 15.31
CA LYS A 218 -21.91 -9.44 16.16
C LYS A 218 -21.53 -10.91 16.15
#